data_AF-A0A372GCT1-F1
#
_entry.id   AF-A0A372GCT1-F1
#
_cell.length_a   1.000
_cell.length_b   1.000
_cell.length_c   1.000
_cell.angle_alpha   90.00
_cell.angle_beta   90.00
_cell.angle_gamma   90.00
#
_symmetry.space_group_name_H-M   'P 1'
#
loop_
_entity.id
_entity.type
_entity.pdbx_description
1 polymer ?
#
loop_
_entity_poly.entity_id
_entity_poly.type
_entity_poly.pdbx_seq_one_letter_code
_entity_poly.pdbx_strand_id
1 'polypeptide(L)'
;MTEAVSSASVPESASSLPFGIGPDGTYTRSGQVAAFVLGVATMLVFFPLMVVAALLYSRAEIVFQENPRRARSLVNWSWISIAVPGIPGLIFGAFLAVYFLAKWLA
;
A
#
# COMPACT_ATOMS: atom_id res chain seq x y z
N MET A 1 43.64 -13.34 -39.16
CA MET A 1 42.40 -12.76 -39.72
C MET A 1 41.38 -12.80 -38.61
N THR A 2 41.26 -11.69 -37.90
CA THR A 2 40.60 -11.54 -36.59
C THR A 2 39.30 -10.80 -36.83
N GLU A 3 38.17 -11.48 -36.77
CA GLU A 3 36.87 -10.83 -36.59
C GLU A 3 36.15 -11.54 -35.45
N ALA A 4 36.45 -11.10 -34.23
CA ALA A 4 35.56 -11.28 -33.11
C ALA A 4 34.35 -10.38 -33.41
N VAL A 5 33.28 -10.99 -33.91
CA VAL A 5 31.98 -10.35 -34.08
C VAL A 5 31.53 -9.92 -32.69
N SER A 6 31.72 -8.64 -32.41
CA SER A 6 31.21 -7.95 -31.25
C SER A 6 29.69 -8.07 -31.31
N SER A 7 29.14 -9.00 -30.53
CA SER A 7 27.71 -9.04 -30.23
C SER A 7 27.39 -7.78 -29.43
N ALA A 8 27.17 -6.68 -30.14
CA ALA A 8 26.53 -5.50 -29.59
C ALA A 8 25.18 -5.98 -29.05
N SER A 9 25.07 -6.04 -27.72
CA SER A 9 23.81 -6.28 -27.04
C SER A 9 22.82 -5.24 -27.54
N VAL A 10 21.83 -5.67 -28.30
CA VAL A 10 20.68 -4.85 -28.67
C VAL A 10 20.13 -4.28 -27.35
N PRO A 11 20.04 -2.96 -27.17
CA PRO A 11 19.46 -2.41 -25.96
C PRO A 11 18.04 -2.95 -25.85
N GLU A 12 17.82 -3.78 -24.85
CA GLU A 12 16.51 -4.32 -24.53
C GLU A 12 15.59 -3.12 -24.37
N SER A 13 14.54 -3.07 -25.19
CA SER A 13 13.56 -1.98 -25.20
C SER A 13 13.14 -1.78 -23.76
N ALA A 14 13.51 -0.63 -23.18
CA ALA A 14 13.27 -0.30 -21.79
C ALA A 14 11.77 -0.39 -21.53
N SER A 15 11.33 -1.57 -21.06
CA SER A 15 10.04 -1.74 -20.44
C SER A 15 9.98 -0.66 -19.37
N SER A 16 8.95 0.20 -19.44
CA SER A 16 8.88 1.40 -18.60
C SER A 16 9.17 1.02 -17.15
N LEU A 17 10.35 1.41 -16.65
CA LEU A 17 10.81 1.02 -15.32
C LEU A 17 9.75 1.50 -14.31
N PRO A 18 9.43 0.69 -13.28
CA PRO A 18 8.49 1.09 -12.26
C PRO A 18 8.92 2.43 -11.64
N PHE A 19 7.95 3.30 -11.35
CA PHE A 19 8.23 4.61 -10.80
C PHE A 19 9.11 4.51 -9.53
N GLY A 20 10.25 5.20 -9.53
CA GLY A 20 11.20 5.18 -8.41
C GLY A 20 12.22 4.04 -8.44
N ILE A 21 12.29 3.23 -9.51
CA ILE A 21 13.32 2.20 -9.71
C ILE A 21 14.25 2.62 -10.85
N GLY A 22 15.56 2.57 -10.60
CA GLY A 22 16.63 2.84 -11.55
C GLY A 22 16.82 1.70 -12.55
N PRO A 23 17.59 1.93 -13.62
CA PRO A 23 17.84 0.92 -14.66
C PRO A 23 18.65 -0.29 -14.18
N ASP A 24 19.27 -0.18 -13.01
CA ASP A 24 19.95 -1.25 -12.28
C ASP A 24 19.01 -2.06 -11.35
N GLY A 25 17.71 -1.73 -11.32
CA GLY A 25 16.72 -2.38 -10.47
C GLY A 25 16.74 -1.92 -9.01
N THR A 26 17.59 -0.95 -8.65
CA THR A 26 17.62 -0.36 -7.30
C THR A 26 16.65 0.82 -7.20
N TYR A 27 16.26 1.21 -5.99
CA TYR A 27 15.46 2.42 -5.83
C TYR A 27 16.27 3.66 -6.23
N THR A 28 15.67 4.57 -7.00
CA THR A 28 16.19 5.92 -7.12
C THR A 28 16.15 6.60 -5.75
N ARG A 29 17.00 7.61 -5.52
CA ARG A 29 17.04 8.33 -4.24
C ARG A 29 15.67 8.89 -3.84
N SER A 30 14.88 9.39 -4.80
CA SER A 30 13.51 9.85 -4.56
C SER A 30 12.54 8.70 -4.28
N GLY A 31 12.67 7.57 -5.01
CA GLY A 31 11.87 6.36 -4.77
C GLY A 31 12.11 5.78 -3.37
N GLN A 32 13.36 5.74 -2.92
CA GLN A 32 13.73 5.27 -1.58
C GLN A 32 13.15 6.17 -0.48
N VAL A 33 13.26 7.49 -0.62
CA VAL A 33 12.70 8.45 0.34
C VAL A 33 11.17 8.33 0.38
N ALA A 34 10.51 8.25 -0.78
CA ALA A 34 9.07 8.09 -0.85
C ALA A 34 8.61 6.78 -0.19
N ALA A 35 9.27 5.65 -0.49
CA ALA A 35 8.97 4.36 0.11
C ALA A 35 9.17 4.37 1.63
N PHE A 36 10.25 5.00 2.11
CA PHE A 36 10.52 5.13 3.53
C PHE A 36 9.46 5.98 4.24
N VAL A 37 9.18 7.18 3.73
CA VAL A 37 8.18 8.08 4.32
C VAL A 37 6.80 7.44 4.32
N LEU A 38 6.41 6.79 3.23
CA LEU A 38 5.12 6.09 3.14
C LEU A 38 5.05 4.91 4.12
N GLY A 39 6.12 4.13 4.24
CA GLY A 39 6.20 3.03 5.21
C GLY A 39 6.10 3.51 6.65
N VAL A 40 6.85 4.56 7.02
CA VAL A 40 6.79 5.16 8.36
C VAL A 40 5.43 5.76 8.65
N ALA A 41 4.86 6.53 7.72
CA ALA A 41 3.52 7.10 7.88
C ALA A 41 2.46 6.01 8.04
N THR A 42 2.55 4.93 7.26
CA THR A 42 1.66 3.76 7.40
C THR A 42 1.78 3.15 8.79
N MET A 43 3.00 2.93 9.28
CA MET A 43 3.22 2.37 10.61
C MET A 43 2.65 3.28 11.71
N LEU A 44 2.92 4.59 11.63
CA LEU A 44 2.44 5.57 12.62
C LEU A 44 0.93 5.73 12.64
N VAL A 45 0.24 5.47 11.53
CA VAL A 45 -1.23 5.55 11.46
C VAL A 45 -1.88 4.23 11.83
N PHE A 46 -1.48 3.13 11.18
CA PHE A 46 -2.16 1.85 11.34
C PHE A 46 -1.86 1.18 12.67
N PHE A 47 -0.65 1.28 13.20
CA PHE A 47 -0.30 0.65 14.47
C PHE A 47 -1.15 1.14 15.66
N PRO A 48 -1.24 2.46 15.95
CA PRO A 48 -2.09 2.91 17.04
C PRO A 48 -3.58 2.66 16.78
N LEU A 49 -4.03 2.73 15.53
CA LEU A 49 -5.43 2.44 15.19
C LEU A 49 -5.80 0.97 15.39
N MET A 50 -4.88 0.04 15.12
CA MET A 50 -5.05 -1.38 15.46
C MET A 50 -5.18 -1.57 16.98
N VAL A 51 -4.37 -0.87 17.78
CA VAL A 51 -4.49 -0.90 19.25
C VAL A 51 -5.85 -0.36 19.70
N VAL A 52 -6.29 0.78 19.16
CA VAL A 52 -7.61 1.36 19.47
C VAL A 52 -8.74 0.41 19.10
N ALA A 53 -8.67 -0.22 17.93
CA ALA A 53 -9.65 -1.21 17.49
C ALA A 53 -9.73 -2.40 18.46
N ALA A 54 -8.58 -2.97 18.84
CA ALA A 54 -8.53 -4.08 19.79
C ALA A 54 -9.16 -3.68 21.15
N LEU A 55 -8.84 -2.50 21.67
CA LEU A 55 -9.41 -2.00 22.94
C LEU A 55 -10.93 -1.79 22.85
N LEU A 56 -11.41 -1.21 21.75
CA LEU A 56 -12.85 -1.01 21.52
C LEU A 56 -13.59 -2.34 21.44
N TYR A 57 -13.01 -3.32 20.76
CA TYR A 57 -13.57 -4.67 20.65
C TYR A 57 -13.62 -5.37 22.01
N SER A 58 -12.51 -5.40 22.76
CA SER A 58 -12.48 -5.98 24.10
C SER A 58 -13.46 -5.29 25.06
N ARG A 59 -13.61 -3.96 24.97
CA ARG A 59 -14.64 -3.26 25.76
C ARG A 59 -16.04 -3.71 25.31
N ALA A 60 -16.29 -3.85 24.01
CA ALA A 60 -17.61 -4.26 23.52
C ALA A 60 -18.06 -5.59 24.12
N GLU A 61 -17.16 -6.59 24.20
CA GLU A 61 -17.42 -7.91 24.82
C GLU A 61 -17.95 -7.78 26.26
N ILE A 62 -17.37 -6.88 27.05
CA ILE A 62 -17.80 -6.62 28.43
C ILE A 62 -19.18 -5.94 28.45
N VAL A 63 -19.44 -4.99 27.53
CA VAL A 63 -20.72 -4.24 27.49
C VAL A 63 -21.87 -5.07 26.97
N PHE A 64 -21.61 -6.13 26.21
CA PHE A 64 -22.67 -6.86 25.49
C PHE A 64 -23.79 -7.35 26.39
N GLN A 65 -23.46 -7.78 27.61
CA GLN A 65 -24.42 -8.28 28.59
C GLN A 65 -25.28 -7.17 29.21
N GLU A 66 -24.72 -5.97 29.38
CA GLU A 66 -25.39 -4.84 30.03
C GLU A 66 -26.18 -3.97 29.04
N ASN A 67 -25.59 -3.70 27.87
CA ASN A 67 -26.14 -2.75 26.91
C ASN A 67 -25.77 -3.13 25.46
N PRO A 68 -26.59 -3.94 24.77
CA PRO A 68 -26.27 -4.44 23.44
C PRO A 68 -26.19 -3.32 22.38
N ARG A 69 -26.91 -2.20 22.57
CA ARG A 69 -26.83 -1.05 21.63
C ARG A 69 -25.44 -0.40 21.69
N ARG A 70 -24.92 -0.17 22.90
CA ARG A 70 -23.58 0.42 23.07
C ARG A 70 -22.48 -0.52 22.61
N ALA A 71 -22.62 -1.83 22.86
CA ALA A 71 -21.67 -2.83 22.38
C ALA A 71 -21.54 -2.83 20.84
N ARG A 72 -22.66 -2.80 20.11
CA ARG A 72 -22.66 -2.69 18.64
C ARG A 72 -21.97 -1.41 18.14
N SER A 73 -22.16 -0.29 18.84
CA SER A 73 -21.46 0.95 18.50
C SER A 73 -19.96 0.82 18.67
N LEU A 74 -19.47 0.21 19.74
CA LEU A 74 -18.04 -0.03 19.97
C LEU A 74 -17.44 -0.95 18.91
N VAL A 75 -18.16 -2.00 18.51
CA VAL A 75 -17.74 -2.89 17.41
C VAL A 75 -17.67 -2.12 16.08
N ASN A 76 -18.68 -1.29 15.76
CA ASN A 76 -18.63 -0.45 14.57
C ASN A 76 -17.43 0.50 14.59
N TRP A 77 -17.14 1.12 15.73
CA TRP A 77 -15.98 2.00 15.89
C TRP A 77 -14.64 1.27 15.77
N SER A 78 -14.56 0.02 16.24
CA SER A 78 -13.41 -0.85 15.99
C SER A 78 -13.19 -1.08 14.51
N TRP A 79 -14.24 -1.43 13.76
CA TRP A 79 -14.17 -1.61 12.31
C TRP A 79 -13.77 -0.32 11.57
N ILE A 80 -14.36 0.82 11.96
CA ILE A 80 -14.03 2.14 11.38
C ILE A 80 -12.54 2.45 11.56
N SER A 81 -11.98 2.17 12.73
CA SER A 81 -10.57 2.43 13.03
C SER A 81 -9.61 1.68 12.10
N ILE A 82 -10.01 0.53 11.57
CA ILE A 82 -9.19 -0.29 10.65
C ILE A 82 -9.52 0.01 9.19
N ALA A 83 -10.81 0.12 8.85
CA ALA A 83 -11.26 0.21 7.46
C ALA A 83 -11.01 1.60 6.85
N VAL A 84 -11.26 2.68 7.60
CA VAL A 84 -11.17 4.05 7.07
C VAL A 84 -9.76 4.43 6.62
N PRO A 85 -8.69 4.14 7.38
CA PRO A 85 -7.32 4.42 6.93
C PRO A 85 -6.91 3.69 5.65
N GLY A 86 -7.55 2.56 5.33
CA GLY A 86 -7.32 1.80 4.10
C GLY A 86 -7.96 2.39 2.85
N ILE A 87 -8.99 3.24 3.00
CA ILE A 87 -9.75 3.81 1.87
C ILE A 87 -8.87 4.58 0.89
N PRO A 88 -7.96 5.49 1.31
CA PRO A 88 -7.11 6.22 0.39
C PRO A 88 -6.20 5.29 -0.43
N GLY A 89 -5.64 4.25 0.21
CA GLY A 89 -4.80 3.25 -0.47
C GLY A 89 -5.60 2.42 -1.48
N LEU A 90 -6.82 2.02 -1.13
CA LEU A 90 -7.74 1.32 -2.04
C LEU A 90 -8.08 2.16 -3.27
N ILE A 91 -8.45 3.43 -3.06
CA ILE A 91 -8.78 4.37 -4.14
C ILE A 91 -7.57 4.54 -5.06
N PHE A 92 -6.39 4.82 -4.49
CA PHE A 92 -5.17 5.00 -5.28
C PHE A 92 -4.79 3.74 -6.07
N GLY A 93 -4.87 2.56 -5.44
CA GLY A 93 -4.63 1.27 -6.10
C GLY A 93 -5.62 1.00 -7.24
N ALA A 94 -6.90 1.31 -7.05
CA ALA A 94 -7.91 1.19 -8.10
C ALA A 94 -7.64 2.11 -9.29
N PHE A 95 -7.26 3.37 -9.06
CA PHE A 95 -6.88 4.29 -10.12
C PHE A 95 -5.66 3.81 -10.91
N LEU A 96 -4.63 3.31 -10.22
CA LEU A 96 -3.46 2.72 -10.88
C LEU A 96 -3.84 1.49 -11.70
N ALA A 97 -4.64 0.59 -11.15
CA ALA A 97 -5.10 -0.61 -11.86
C ALA A 97 -5.87 -0.25 -13.14
N VAL A 98 -6.80 0.71 -13.06
CA VAL A 98 -7.54 1.23 -14.23
C VAL A 98 -6.61 1.87 -15.25
N TYR A 99 -5.65 2.70 -14.79
CA TYR A 99 -4.66 3.33 -15.66
C TYR A 99 -3.80 2.28 -16.40
N PHE A 100 -3.30 1.27 -15.70
CA PHE A 100 -2.51 0.19 -16.31
C PHE A 100 -3.34 -0.66 -17.27
N LEU A 101 -4.59 -0.99 -16.91
CA LEU A 101 -5.50 -1.71 -17.78
C LEU A 101 -5.81 -0.93 -19.06
N ALA A 102 -6.11 0.37 -18.94
CA ALA A 102 -6.36 1.25 -20.08
C ALA A 102 -5.13 1.36 -20.99
N LYS A 103 -3.92 1.45 -20.42
CA LYS A 103 -2.67 1.45 -21.17
C LYS A 103 -2.39 0.10 -21.85
N TRP A 104 -2.77 -1.02 -21.24
CA TRP A 104 -2.55 -2.36 -21.80
C TRP A 104 -3.48 -2.67 -22.99
N LEU A 105 -4.67 -2.08 -23.01
CA LEU A 105 -5.67 -2.25 -24.07
C LEU A 105 -5.47 -1.30 -25.27
N ALA A 106 -4.63 -0.27 -25.16
CA ALA A 106 -4.33 0.73 -26.19
C ALA A 106 -3.08 0.37 -26.98
#